data_AF-A0A3N2BYK0-F1
#
_entry.id   AF-A0A3N2BYK0-F1
#
_cell.length_a   1.000
_cell.length_b   1.000
_cell.length_c   1.000
_cell.angle_alpha   90.00
_cell.angle_beta   90.00
_cell.angle_gamma   90.00
#
_symmetry.space_group_name_H-M   'P 1'
#
loop_
_entity.id
_entity.type
_entity.pdbx_description
1 polymer ?
#
loop_
_entity_poly.entity_id
_entity_poly.type
_entity_poly.pdbx_seq_one_letter_code
_entity_poly.pdbx_strand_id
1 'polypeptide(L)'
;MLWAFGYSSLLLRLQAPVLVTAITFAALLGQDVLGGVSQPWAVLIALYSVATQRGARWAWSCAAAVVAILALVSVATPVNTESPVIAGFGICIVVLIGLNVRGRSAYLSALIDRAAQLEREREQEARLAASAERARIARELHDIVAHGMSLMITLSDAADATADVDPTHSRDAVRHIGVVGRDALTDMRRLLGVLHDEEEPAALTPQPGLDALDDLVETYRAAGLPVAVTTSGELPTAPAVQVVLYRTVQEGLTNALRYARQPERVSVILRAVGGDTGAESVGETIVEVSDDGMGSSPAVSVGTERGLVGLRQRAALFGGSLEAGPRPELGGRGWRLRLRLPAADPADRVEPAPTDETIQETM
;
A
#
# COMPACT_ATOMS: atom_id res chain seq x y z
N MET A 1 28.81 -8.07 61.69
CA MET A 1 28.50 -6.64 61.44
C MET A 1 29.10 -6.12 60.13
N LEU A 2 30.37 -6.36 59.81
CA LEU A 2 31.02 -5.90 58.56
C LEU A 2 30.31 -6.36 57.26
N TRP A 3 29.73 -7.56 57.29
CA TRP A 3 28.88 -8.13 56.24
C TRP A 3 27.71 -7.23 55.82
N ALA A 4 26.89 -6.85 56.80
CA ALA A 4 25.71 -6.04 56.57
C ALA A 4 26.10 -4.67 56.00
N PHE A 5 27.19 -4.08 56.48
CA PHE A 5 27.67 -2.78 55.99
C PHE A 5 28.13 -2.82 54.52
N GLY A 6 28.89 -3.85 54.14
CA GLY A 6 29.32 -4.05 52.74
C GLY A 6 28.14 -4.23 51.79
N TYR A 7 27.16 -5.08 52.12
CA TYR A 7 25.99 -5.28 51.29
C TYR A 7 25.04 -4.07 51.26
N SER A 8 24.86 -3.36 52.37
CA SER A 8 24.06 -2.13 52.42
C SER A 8 24.66 -1.01 51.57
N SER A 9 25.99 -0.93 51.46
CA SER A 9 26.65 0.06 50.61
C SER A 9 26.37 -0.14 49.11
N LEU A 10 26.01 -1.36 48.68
CA LEU A 10 25.62 -1.64 47.30
C LEU A 10 24.33 -0.92 46.87
N LEU A 11 23.50 -0.44 47.81
CA LEU A 11 22.34 0.39 47.49
C LEU A 11 22.75 1.74 46.88
N LEU A 12 23.95 2.23 47.20
CA LEU A 12 24.51 3.49 46.66
C LEU A 12 25.37 3.28 45.41
N ARG A 13 25.44 2.05 44.88
CA ARG A 13 26.29 1.71 43.71
C ARG A 13 25.92 2.47 42.45
N LEU A 14 24.70 3.03 42.39
CA LEU A 14 24.21 3.84 41.27
C LEU A 14 24.67 5.31 41.35
N GLN A 15 25.06 5.78 42.54
CA GLN A 15 25.45 7.18 42.76
C GLN A 15 26.98 7.33 42.89
N ALA A 16 27.63 6.42 43.64
CA ALA A 16 29.06 6.50 43.92
C ALA A 16 29.75 5.12 43.81
N PRO A 17 29.78 4.50 42.61
CA PRO A 17 30.29 3.12 42.44
C PRO A 17 31.74 2.93 42.89
N VAL A 18 32.61 3.93 42.70
CA VAL A 18 34.02 3.88 43.15
C VAL A 18 34.14 3.89 44.66
N LEU A 19 33.31 4.69 45.35
CA LEU A 19 33.27 4.78 46.81
C LEU A 19 32.74 3.46 47.39
N VAL A 20 31.71 2.88 46.77
CA VAL A 20 31.19 1.56 47.15
C VAL A 20 32.25 0.47 46.96
N THR A 21 33.05 0.49 45.89
CA THR A 21 34.19 -0.44 45.74
C THR A 21 35.22 -0.28 46.85
N ALA A 22 35.54 0.96 47.24
CA ALA A 22 36.47 1.21 48.33
C ALA A 22 35.93 0.70 49.68
N ILE A 23 34.64 0.92 49.97
CA ILE A 23 33.99 0.44 51.21
C ILE A 23 33.92 -1.09 51.25
N THR A 24 33.46 -1.73 50.16
CA THR A 24 33.33 -3.19 50.13
C THR A 24 34.69 -3.87 50.20
N PHE A 25 35.72 -3.26 49.59
CA PHE A 25 37.09 -3.76 49.67
C PHE A 25 37.70 -3.58 51.08
N ALA A 26 37.49 -2.43 51.72
CA ALA A 26 37.94 -2.23 53.10
C ALA A 26 37.25 -3.20 54.08
N ALA A 27 35.96 -3.49 53.87
CA ALA A 27 35.22 -4.47 54.66
C ALA A 27 35.75 -5.90 54.47
N LEU A 28 36.15 -6.27 53.23
CA LEU A 28 36.78 -7.55 52.92
C LEU A 28 38.11 -7.70 53.66
N LEU A 29 39.00 -6.70 53.57
CA LEU A 29 40.28 -6.71 54.28
C LEU A 29 40.10 -6.80 55.80
N GLY A 30 39.11 -6.08 56.34
CA GLY A 30 38.79 -6.14 57.78
C GLY A 30 38.33 -7.53 58.24
N GLN A 31 37.63 -8.28 57.39
CA GLN A 31 37.22 -9.66 57.68
C GLN A 31 38.41 -10.62 57.70
N ASP A 32 39.32 -10.50 56.72
CA ASP A 32 40.52 -11.35 56.64
C ASP A 32 41.41 -11.16 57.87
N VAL A 33 41.60 -9.92 58.33
CA VAL A 33 42.38 -9.60 59.53
C VAL A 33 41.74 -10.16 60.81
N LEU A 34 40.41 -10.20 60.88
CA LEU A 34 39.65 -10.72 62.03
C LEU A 34 39.47 -12.26 61.99
N GLY A 35 40.03 -12.95 60.99
CA GLY A 35 39.88 -14.40 60.82
C GLY A 35 38.48 -14.85 60.40
N GLY A 36 37.69 -13.95 59.81
CA GLY A 36 36.38 -14.27 59.24
C GLY A 36 36.48 -14.98 57.89
N VAL A 37 35.37 -15.59 57.45
CA VAL A 37 35.28 -16.18 56.10
C VAL A 37 35.21 -15.05 55.06
N SER A 38 36.18 -14.95 54.16
CA SER A 38 36.18 -13.95 53.09
C SER A 38 35.06 -14.25 52.07
N GLN A 39 34.22 -13.26 51.71
CA GLN A 39 33.33 -13.39 50.54
C GLN A 39 33.58 -12.24 49.56
N PRO A 40 34.16 -12.52 48.39
CA PRO A 40 34.55 -11.50 47.42
C PRO A 40 33.37 -10.90 46.64
N TRP A 41 32.16 -11.48 46.76
CA TRP A 41 31.00 -11.13 45.94
C TRP A 41 30.64 -9.65 45.96
N ALA A 42 30.73 -8.98 47.12
CA ALA A 42 30.42 -7.56 47.23
C ALA A 42 31.42 -6.67 46.45
N VAL A 43 32.70 -7.04 46.42
CA VAL A 43 33.74 -6.34 45.67
C VAL A 43 33.57 -6.58 44.17
N LEU A 44 33.25 -7.81 43.76
CA LEU A 44 32.98 -8.13 42.35
C LEU A 44 31.76 -7.37 41.82
N ILE A 45 30.65 -7.32 42.59
CA ILE A 45 29.45 -6.55 42.21
C ILE A 45 29.76 -5.05 42.13
N ALA A 46 30.59 -4.52 43.04
CA ALA A 46 31.00 -3.13 43.02
C ALA A 46 31.88 -2.81 41.79
N LEU A 47 32.86 -3.67 41.46
CA LEU A 47 33.70 -3.53 40.27
C LEU A 47 32.90 -3.64 38.96
N TYR A 48 31.95 -4.58 38.89
CA TYR A 48 30.99 -4.65 37.79
C TYR A 48 30.20 -3.34 37.62
N SER A 49 29.78 -2.73 38.73
CA SER A 49 29.07 -1.45 38.73
C SER A 49 29.95 -0.31 38.23
N VAL A 50 31.24 -0.28 38.60
CA VAL A 50 32.22 0.68 38.06
C VAL A 50 32.42 0.46 36.55
N ALA A 51 32.57 -0.79 36.10
CA ALA A 51 32.73 -1.13 34.69
C ALA A 51 31.54 -0.69 33.84
N THR A 52 30.32 -0.96 34.31
CA THR A 52 29.09 -0.58 33.63
C THR A 52 28.88 0.94 33.63
N GLN A 53 29.12 1.64 34.74
CA GLN A 53 28.73 3.05 34.90
C GLN A 53 29.83 4.09 34.66
N ARG A 54 31.10 3.82 34.98
CA ARG A 54 32.21 4.79 34.88
C ARG A 54 33.17 4.54 33.71
N GLY A 55 33.10 3.36 33.08
CA GLY A 55 33.85 3.01 31.87
C GLY A 55 35.23 2.40 32.13
N ALA A 56 35.93 2.04 31.05
CA ALA A 56 37.13 1.20 31.07
C ALA A 56 38.26 1.74 31.95
N ARG A 57 38.55 3.05 31.87
CA ARG A 57 39.66 3.68 32.60
C ARG A 57 39.51 3.49 34.12
N TRP A 58 38.34 3.81 34.67
CA TRP A 58 38.07 3.67 36.10
C TRP A 58 37.97 2.21 36.53
N ALA A 59 37.37 1.35 35.70
CA ALA A 59 37.24 -0.07 36.01
C ALA A 59 38.61 -0.77 36.13
N TRP A 60 39.51 -0.53 35.17
CA TRP A 60 40.86 -1.08 35.20
C TRP A 60 41.72 -0.49 36.33
N SER A 61 41.62 0.82 36.61
CA SER A 61 42.34 1.42 37.74
C SER A 61 41.89 0.85 39.08
N CYS A 62 40.58 0.69 39.31
CA CYS A 62 40.06 0.08 40.53
C CYS A 62 40.42 -1.40 40.64
N ALA A 63 40.33 -2.16 39.53
CA ALA A 63 40.72 -3.56 39.49
C ALA A 63 42.22 -3.75 39.81
N ALA A 64 43.09 -2.94 39.19
CA ALA A 64 44.52 -2.96 39.44
C ALA A 64 44.85 -2.63 40.90
N ALA A 65 44.19 -1.62 41.48
CA ALA A 65 44.38 -1.26 42.89
C ALA A 65 43.95 -2.40 43.83
N VAL A 66 42.80 -3.03 43.58
CA VAL A 66 42.31 -4.18 44.37
C VAL A 66 43.29 -5.36 44.28
N VAL A 67 43.73 -5.73 43.08
CA VAL A 67 44.68 -6.85 42.88
C VAL A 67 46.04 -6.55 43.52
N ALA A 68 46.56 -5.33 43.37
CA ALA A 68 47.84 -4.93 43.96
C ALA A 68 47.82 -5.00 45.50
N ILE A 69 46.73 -4.56 46.13
CA ILE A 69 46.58 -4.62 47.59
C ILE A 69 46.41 -6.06 48.07
N LEU A 70 45.62 -6.89 47.38
CA LEU A 70 45.51 -8.32 47.71
C LEU A 70 46.86 -9.04 47.60
N ALA A 71 47.64 -8.75 46.55
CA ALA A 71 48.98 -9.31 46.39
C ALA A 71 49.91 -8.88 47.55
N LEU A 72 49.89 -7.60 47.93
CA LEU A 72 50.68 -7.09 49.06
C LEU A 72 50.31 -7.77 50.38
N VAL A 73 49.02 -7.92 50.67
CA VAL A 73 48.53 -8.59 51.90
C VAL A 73 48.92 -10.06 51.93
N SER A 74 48.85 -10.76 50.78
CA SER A 74 49.26 -12.17 50.68
C SER A 74 50.75 -12.41 50.97
N VAL A 75 51.61 -11.41 50.73
CA VAL A 75 53.06 -11.46 51.06
C VAL A 75 53.33 -11.02 52.50
N ALA A 76 52.60 -10.03 53.00
CA ALA A 76 52.85 -9.41 54.30
C ALA A 76 52.25 -10.19 55.48
N THR A 77 51.30 -11.10 55.25
CA THR A 77 50.58 -11.81 56.30
C THR A 77 50.57 -13.33 56.07
N PRO A 78 50.67 -14.17 57.12
CA PRO A 78 50.58 -15.62 57.00
C PRO A 78 49.13 -16.13 56.88
N VAL A 79 48.20 -15.28 56.43
CA VAL A 79 46.79 -15.62 56.28
C VAL A 79 46.62 -16.49 55.04
N ASN A 80 45.81 -17.55 55.13
CA ASN A 80 45.40 -18.37 53.97
C ASN A 80 44.44 -17.57 53.08
N THR A 81 44.97 -16.60 52.34
CA THR A 81 44.22 -15.83 51.35
C THR A 81 44.11 -16.62 50.05
N GLU A 82 43.01 -16.44 49.33
CA GLU A 82 42.88 -16.83 47.92
C GLU A 82 44.10 -16.36 47.12
N SER A 83 44.57 -17.20 46.18
CA SER A 83 45.72 -16.83 45.34
C SER A 83 45.44 -15.52 44.60
N PRO A 84 46.33 -14.50 44.67
CA PRO A 84 46.10 -13.22 44.01
C PRO A 84 45.98 -13.37 42.49
N VAL A 85 46.53 -14.44 41.92
CA VAL A 85 46.38 -14.79 40.51
C VAL A 85 44.94 -15.21 40.20
N ILE A 86 44.34 -16.08 41.01
CA ILE A 86 42.95 -16.55 40.84
C ILE A 86 41.97 -15.38 41.03
N ALA A 87 42.17 -14.58 42.08
CA ALA A 87 41.39 -13.37 42.32
C ALA A 87 41.50 -12.37 41.17
N GLY A 88 42.71 -12.18 40.63
CA GLY A 88 42.96 -11.35 39.46
C GLY A 88 42.20 -11.81 38.21
N PHE A 89 42.20 -13.11 37.92
CA PHE A 89 41.41 -13.67 36.81
C PHE A 89 39.91 -13.43 36.99
N GLY A 90 39.35 -13.68 38.19
CA GLY A 90 37.94 -13.42 38.49
C GLY A 90 37.56 -11.95 38.33
N ILE A 91 38.40 -11.04 38.83
CA ILE A 91 38.23 -9.59 38.67
C ILE A 91 38.27 -9.18 37.20
N CYS A 92 39.25 -9.68 36.43
CA CYS A 92 39.36 -9.42 35.00
C CYS A 92 38.10 -9.86 34.24
N ILE A 93 37.59 -11.07 34.51
CA ILE A 93 36.36 -11.58 33.90
C ILE A 93 35.19 -10.65 34.21
N VAL A 94 35.00 -10.25 35.47
CA VAL A 94 33.90 -9.38 35.88
C VAL A 94 33.98 -7.99 35.25
N VAL A 95 35.18 -7.40 35.17
CA VAL A 95 35.40 -6.12 34.49
C VAL A 95 35.10 -6.23 33.00
N LEU A 96 35.59 -7.28 32.34
CA LEU A 96 35.32 -7.51 30.92
C LEU A 96 33.82 -7.69 30.63
N ILE A 97 33.11 -8.46 31.46
CA ILE A 97 31.65 -8.61 31.37
C ILE A 97 30.97 -7.25 31.54
N GLY A 98 31.34 -6.48 32.56
CA GLY A 98 30.75 -5.15 32.80
C GLY A 98 30.99 -4.17 31.64
N LEU A 99 32.19 -4.18 31.04
CA LEU A 99 32.50 -3.37 29.86
C LEU A 99 31.75 -3.84 28.62
N ASN A 100 31.58 -5.15 28.43
CA ASN A 100 30.79 -5.72 27.34
C ASN A 100 29.32 -5.33 27.47
N VAL A 101 28.73 -5.46 28.66
CA VAL A 101 27.35 -5.04 28.94
C VAL A 101 27.17 -3.54 28.69
N ARG A 102 28.11 -2.70 29.12
CA ARG A 102 28.08 -1.25 28.83
C ARG A 102 28.09 -0.98 27.33
N GLY A 103 29.01 -1.62 26.61
CA GLY A 103 29.12 -1.48 25.15
C GLY A 103 27.84 -1.92 24.44
N ARG A 104 27.28 -3.07 24.85
CA ARG A 104 26.03 -3.60 24.30
C ARG A 104 24.85 -2.69 24.59
N SER A 105 24.73 -2.18 25.80
CA SER A 105 23.67 -1.25 26.17
C SER A 105 23.76 0.05 25.35
N ALA A 106 24.96 0.63 25.22
CA ALA A 106 25.15 1.84 24.42
C ALA A 106 24.85 1.61 22.94
N TYR A 107 25.25 0.47 22.38
CA TYR A 107 24.94 0.07 21.01
C TYR A 107 23.44 -0.10 20.78
N LEU A 108 22.73 -0.78 21.70
CA LEU A 108 21.29 -0.97 21.60
C LEU A 108 20.53 0.36 21.72
N SER A 109 20.92 1.23 22.64
CA SER A 109 20.35 2.58 22.75
C SER A 109 20.55 3.37 21.45
N ALA A 110 21.76 3.36 20.88
CA ALA A 110 22.02 4.04 19.61
C ALA A 110 21.18 3.46 18.45
N LEU A 111 20.95 2.14 18.43
CA LEU A 111 20.12 1.50 17.42
C LEU A 111 18.64 1.89 17.57
N ILE A 112 18.14 1.95 18.80
CA ILE A 112 16.76 2.39 19.11
C ILE A 112 16.58 3.86 18.72
N ASP A 113 17.52 4.73 19.09
CA ASP A 113 17.49 6.15 18.73
C ASP A 113 17.51 6.34 17.21
N ARG A 114 18.32 5.54 16.50
CA ARG A 114 18.38 5.57 15.03
C ARG A 114 17.09 5.08 14.38
N ALA A 115 16.48 4.01 14.90
CA ALA A 115 15.19 3.52 14.41
C ALA A 115 14.09 4.58 14.61
N ALA A 116 14.01 5.19 15.79
CA ALA A 116 13.06 6.26 16.08
C ALA A 116 13.29 7.50 15.21
N GLN A 117 14.53 7.80 14.82
CA GLN A 117 14.84 8.87 13.88
C GLN A 117 14.35 8.55 12.46
N LEU A 118 14.62 7.33 11.97
CA LEU A 118 14.16 6.89 10.65
C LEU A 118 12.64 6.89 10.53
N GLU A 119 11.93 6.54 11.60
CA GLU A 119 10.46 6.59 11.63
C GLU A 119 9.95 8.02 11.50
N ARG A 120 10.54 8.97 12.22
CA ARG A 120 10.23 10.41 12.08
C ARG A 120 10.54 10.95 10.69
N GLU A 121 11.67 10.54 10.10
CA GLU A 121 12.06 10.94 8.74
C GLU A 121 11.04 10.41 7.73
N ARG A 122 10.61 9.15 7.83
CA ARG A 122 9.57 8.56 6.97
C ARG A 122 8.23 9.26 7.11
N GLU A 123 7.80 9.58 8.33
CA GLU A 123 6.57 10.36 8.52
C GLU A 123 6.64 11.74 7.88
N GLN A 124 7.81 12.40 7.98
CA GLN A 124 8.02 13.71 7.39
C GLN A 124 8.04 13.65 5.86
N GLU A 125 8.73 12.66 5.28
CA GLU A 125 8.71 12.40 3.84
C GLU A 125 7.30 12.11 3.34
N ALA A 126 6.53 11.27 4.04
CA ALA A 126 5.14 10.97 3.68
C ALA A 126 4.25 12.23 3.71
N ARG A 127 4.43 13.09 4.72
CA ARG A 127 3.70 14.37 4.81
C ARG A 127 4.08 15.34 3.67
N LEU A 128 5.36 15.41 3.31
CA LEU A 128 5.85 16.22 2.20
C LEU A 128 5.36 15.69 0.85
N ALA A 129 5.37 14.37 0.65
CA ALA A 129 4.83 13.74 -0.54
C ALA A 129 3.33 14.00 -0.67
N ALA A 130 2.57 13.84 0.41
CA ALA A 130 1.13 14.12 0.42
C ALA A 130 0.81 15.60 0.14
N SER A 131 1.61 16.55 0.67
CA SER A 131 1.39 17.97 0.39
C SER A 131 1.78 18.34 -1.05
N ALA A 132 2.87 17.79 -1.57
CA ALA A 132 3.28 17.96 -2.96
C ALA A 132 2.23 17.41 -3.93
N GLU A 133 1.65 16.25 -3.60
CA GLU A 133 0.56 15.62 -4.34
C GLU A 133 -0.69 16.53 -4.37
N ARG A 134 -1.14 17.01 -3.20
CA ARG A 134 -2.26 17.94 -3.12
C ARG A 134 -2.02 19.22 -3.93
N ALA A 135 -0.81 19.76 -3.91
CA ALA A 135 -0.44 20.93 -4.69
C ALA A 135 -0.36 20.66 -6.20
N ARG A 136 -0.05 19.43 -6.61
CA ARG A 136 -0.13 19.00 -8.01
C ARG A 136 -1.58 18.92 -8.47
N ILE A 137 -2.42 18.22 -7.71
CA ILE A 137 -3.86 18.08 -8.01
C ILE A 137 -4.53 19.45 -8.08
N ALA A 138 -4.26 20.35 -7.14
CA ALA A 138 -4.82 21.70 -7.15
C ALA A 138 -4.46 22.50 -8.42
N ARG A 139 -3.22 22.35 -8.93
CA ARG A 139 -2.81 22.98 -10.19
C ARG A 139 -3.50 22.38 -11.40
N GLU A 140 -3.59 21.05 -11.47
CA GLU A 140 -4.27 20.36 -12.56
C GLU A 140 -5.77 20.70 -12.60
N LEU A 141 -6.41 20.79 -11.43
CA LEU A 141 -7.79 21.30 -11.29
C LEU A 141 -7.90 22.75 -11.76
N HIS A 142 -6.97 23.61 -11.36
CA HIS A 142 -6.96 25.01 -11.78
C HIS A 142 -6.81 25.14 -13.30
N ASP A 143 -5.94 24.36 -13.92
CA ASP A 143 -5.70 24.39 -15.36
C ASP A 143 -6.95 23.94 -16.14
N ILE A 144 -7.63 22.88 -15.70
CA ILE A 144 -8.89 22.41 -16.32
C ILE A 144 -9.97 23.50 -16.26
N VAL A 145 -10.12 24.13 -15.09
CA VAL A 145 -11.12 25.21 -14.91
C VAL A 145 -10.75 26.44 -15.71
N ALA A 146 -9.50 26.91 -15.61
CA ALA A 146 -9.04 28.11 -16.30
C ALA A 146 -9.17 27.95 -17.82
N HIS A 147 -8.77 26.80 -18.36
CA HIS A 147 -8.90 26.51 -19.78
C HIS A 147 -10.37 26.42 -20.22
N GLY A 148 -11.20 25.67 -19.48
CA GLY A 148 -12.62 25.55 -19.77
C GLY A 148 -13.35 26.89 -19.73
N MET A 149 -13.07 27.73 -18.73
CA MET A 149 -13.62 29.09 -18.64
C MET A 149 -13.15 29.98 -19.79
N SER A 150 -11.87 29.94 -20.15
CA SER A 150 -11.36 30.73 -21.28
C SER A 150 -12.02 30.35 -22.60
N LEU A 151 -12.25 29.05 -22.84
CA LEU A 151 -12.95 28.58 -24.03
C LEU A 151 -14.43 28.96 -24.01
N MET A 152 -15.10 28.83 -22.87
CA MET A 152 -16.51 29.26 -22.72
C MET A 152 -16.68 30.76 -22.97
N ILE A 153 -15.76 31.60 -22.47
CA ILE A 153 -15.76 33.05 -22.73
C ILE A 153 -15.58 33.31 -24.23
N THR A 154 -14.58 32.69 -24.86
CA THR A 154 -14.31 32.86 -26.29
C THR A 154 -15.50 32.43 -27.17
N LEU A 155 -16.15 31.30 -26.84
CA LEU A 155 -17.34 30.83 -27.54
C LEU A 155 -18.56 31.73 -27.29
N SER A 156 -18.66 32.32 -26.09
CA SER A 156 -19.72 33.29 -25.77
C SER A 156 -19.57 34.55 -26.61
N ASP A 157 -18.36 35.10 -26.70
CA ASP A 157 -18.06 36.28 -27.52
C ASP A 157 -18.34 36.01 -29.00
N ALA A 158 -17.98 34.82 -29.50
CA ALA A 158 -18.25 34.42 -30.87
C ALA A 158 -19.77 34.24 -31.15
N ALA A 159 -20.51 33.70 -30.20
CA ALA A 159 -21.97 33.53 -30.31
C ALA A 159 -22.69 34.87 -30.36
N ASP A 160 -22.25 35.85 -29.57
CA ASP A 160 -22.80 37.20 -29.53
C ASP A 160 -22.50 37.95 -30.85
N ALA A 161 -21.25 37.89 -31.31
CA ALA A 161 -20.81 38.55 -32.55
C ALA A 161 -21.54 38.04 -33.82
N THR A 162 -22.04 36.80 -33.80
CA THR A 162 -22.72 36.18 -34.95
C THR A 162 -24.24 36.10 -34.81
N ALA A 163 -24.81 36.57 -33.70
CA ALA A 163 -26.22 36.38 -33.37
C ALA A 163 -27.19 36.92 -34.45
N ASP A 164 -26.89 38.08 -35.02
CA ASP A 164 -27.74 38.74 -36.04
C ASP A 164 -27.44 38.26 -37.48
N VAL A 165 -26.24 37.73 -37.73
CA VAL A 165 -25.74 37.41 -39.09
C VAL A 165 -25.90 35.92 -39.41
N ASP A 166 -25.60 35.04 -38.45
CA ASP A 166 -25.76 33.58 -38.56
C ASP A 166 -26.34 32.99 -37.25
N PRO A 167 -27.67 33.06 -37.08
CA PRO A 167 -28.35 32.59 -35.86
C PRO A 167 -28.16 31.09 -35.62
N THR A 168 -27.94 30.31 -36.68
CA THR A 168 -27.66 28.87 -36.60
C THR A 168 -26.31 28.60 -35.93
N HIS A 169 -25.25 29.29 -36.38
CA HIS A 169 -23.92 29.16 -35.80
C HIS A 169 -23.86 29.67 -34.36
N SER A 170 -24.54 30.79 -34.08
CA SER A 170 -24.67 31.32 -32.71
C SER A 170 -25.32 30.31 -31.75
N ARG A 171 -26.41 29.65 -32.16
CA ARG A 171 -27.06 28.60 -31.36
C ARG A 171 -26.16 27.39 -31.12
N ASP A 172 -25.35 27.00 -32.10
CA ASP A 172 -24.41 25.89 -31.94
C ASP A 172 -23.25 26.24 -31.00
N ALA A 173 -22.73 27.47 -31.08
CA ALA A 173 -21.73 27.98 -30.12
C ALA A 173 -22.26 27.98 -28.67
N VAL A 174 -23.49 28.45 -28.44
CA VAL A 174 -24.14 28.39 -27.11
C VAL A 174 -24.31 26.95 -26.61
N ARG A 175 -24.66 26.01 -27.49
CA ARG A 175 -24.74 24.58 -27.14
C ARG A 175 -23.36 24.04 -26.74
N HIS A 176 -22.32 24.46 -27.45
CA HIS A 176 -20.94 24.04 -27.22
C HIS A 176 -20.40 24.54 -25.87
N ILE A 177 -20.75 25.76 -25.44
CA ILE A 177 -20.44 26.27 -24.09
C ILE A 177 -20.97 25.31 -23.02
N GLY A 178 -22.22 24.85 -23.17
CA GLY A 178 -22.81 23.89 -22.24
C GLY A 178 -22.11 22.52 -22.23
N VAL A 179 -21.53 22.09 -23.35
CA VAL A 179 -20.72 20.86 -23.42
C VAL A 179 -19.41 21.05 -22.66
N VAL A 180 -18.65 22.10 -22.99
CA VAL A 180 -17.36 22.42 -22.36
C VAL A 180 -17.49 22.56 -20.84
N GLY A 181 -18.53 23.24 -20.34
CA GLY A 181 -18.77 23.38 -18.91
C GLY A 181 -19.09 22.06 -18.19
N ARG A 182 -19.89 21.18 -18.81
CA ARG A 182 -20.21 19.86 -18.24
C ARG A 182 -19.01 18.93 -18.27
N ASP A 183 -18.20 18.99 -19.31
CA ASP A 183 -16.98 18.19 -19.44
C ASP A 183 -15.94 18.62 -18.40
N ALA A 184 -15.69 19.93 -18.24
CA ALA A 184 -14.78 20.45 -17.21
C ALA A 184 -15.22 20.04 -15.78
N LEU A 185 -16.51 20.14 -15.46
CA LEU A 185 -17.04 19.68 -14.16
C LEU A 185 -16.89 18.16 -13.97
N THR A 186 -17.05 17.39 -15.04
CA THR A 186 -16.85 15.92 -15.01
C THR A 186 -15.40 15.58 -14.76
N ASP A 187 -14.47 16.27 -15.41
CA ASP A 187 -13.03 16.06 -15.24
C ASP A 187 -12.56 16.44 -13.83
N MET A 188 -13.06 17.54 -13.26
CA MET A 188 -12.78 17.91 -11.86
C MET A 188 -13.30 16.87 -10.86
N ARG A 189 -14.56 16.41 -11.03
CA ARG A 189 -15.15 15.40 -10.15
C ARG A 189 -14.39 14.09 -10.21
N ARG A 190 -13.80 13.73 -11.35
CA ARG A 190 -12.97 12.53 -11.46
C ARG A 190 -11.62 12.69 -10.77
N LEU A 191 -10.95 13.83 -10.92
CA LEU A 191 -9.68 14.09 -10.22
C LEU A 191 -9.86 14.13 -8.70
N LEU A 192 -11.01 14.63 -8.21
CA LEU A 192 -11.35 14.61 -6.79
C LEU A 192 -11.89 13.26 -6.32
N GLY A 193 -12.66 12.55 -7.16
CA GLY A 193 -13.29 11.27 -6.87
C GLY A 193 -12.31 10.10 -6.78
N VAL A 194 -11.21 10.12 -7.55
CA VAL A 194 -10.11 9.15 -7.40
C VAL A 194 -9.39 9.29 -6.04
N LEU A 195 -9.60 10.40 -5.32
CA LEU A 195 -9.18 10.58 -3.93
C LEU A 195 -10.29 10.32 -2.89
N HIS A 196 -11.51 10.01 -3.32
CA HIS A 196 -12.72 9.86 -2.49
C HIS A 196 -13.45 8.52 -2.68
N ASP A 197 -12.82 7.52 -3.32
CA ASP A 197 -13.41 6.18 -3.50
C ASP A 197 -13.65 5.39 -2.19
N GLU A 198 -13.51 6.00 -1.01
CA GLU A 198 -14.00 5.42 0.26
C GLU A 198 -15.15 6.21 0.93
N GLU A 199 -15.51 7.42 0.52
CA GLU A 199 -16.59 8.18 1.19
C GLU A 199 -17.46 8.97 0.20
N GLU A 200 -18.19 8.23 -0.63
CA GLU A 200 -19.60 8.54 -0.85
C GLU A 200 -20.34 7.19 -0.89
N PRO A 201 -21.30 6.94 0.02
CA PRO A 201 -22.19 5.80 -0.12
C PRO A 201 -23.11 6.14 -1.29
N ALA A 202 -22.65 5.90 -2.52
CA ALA A 202 -23.56 5.55 -3.60
C ALA A 202 -24.45 4.48 -3.00
N ALA A 203 -25.74 4.83 -2.87
CA ALA A 203 -26.74 4.09 -2.13
C ALA A 203 -26.54 2.58 -2.28
N LEU A 204 -26.79 1.83 -1.20
CA LEU A 204 -26.78 0.36 -1.08
C LEU A 204 -27.77 -0.34 -2.03
N THR A 205 -27.81 0.08 -3.30
CA THR A 205 -28.41 -0.65 -4.39
C THR A 205 -27.33 -1.61 -4.89
N PRO A 206 -27.55 -2.93 -4.85
CA PRO A 206 -26.63 -3.87 -5.46
C PRO A 206 -26.34 -3.42 -6.90
N GLN A 207 -25.08 -3.51 -7.34
CA GLN A 207 -24.73 -3.12 -8.70
C GLN A 207 -25.62 -3.91 -9.68
N PRO A 208 -26.31 -3.23 -10.62
CA PRO A 208 -27.29 -3.88 -11.48
C PRO A 208 -26.64 -4.99 -12.29
N GLY A 209 -27.26 -6.17 -12.26
CA GLY A 209 -26.89 -7.31 -13.09
C GLY A 209 -27.64 -7.26 -14.41
N LEU A 210 -27.75 -8.41 -15.08
CA LEU A 210 -28.49 -8.53 -16.33
C LEU A 210 -30.02 -8.45 -16.14
N ASP A 211 -30.50 -8.57 -14.90
CA ASP A 211 -31.90 -8.36 -14.51
C ASP A 211 -32.38 -6.93 -14.78
N ALA A 212 -31.48 -5.95 -14.71
CA ALA A 212 -31.78 -4.53 -15.00
C ALA A 212 -31.54 -4.13 -16.48
N LEU A 213 -31.24 -5.09 -17.36
CA LEU A 213 -30.89 -4.81 -18.76
C LEU A 213 -32.06 -4.21 -19.55
N ASP A 214 -33.29 -4.69 -19.31
CA ASP A 214 -34.47 -4.22 -20.03
C ASP A 214 -34.76 -2.74 -19.70
N ASP A 215 -34.69 -2.37 -18.41
CA ASP A 215 -34.86 -0.97 -17.95
C ASP A 215 -33.78 -0.05 -18.52
N LEU A 216 -32.53 -0.53 -18.59
CA LEU A 216 -31.43 0.19 -19.21
C LEU A 216 -31.73 0.49 -20.69
N VAL A 217 -32.19 -0.52 -21.43
CA VAL A 217 -32.49 -0.40 -22.86
C VAL A 217 -33.66 0.54 -23.11
N GLU A 218 -34.72 0.46 -22.31
CA GLU A 218 -35.86 1.38 -22.39
C GLU A 218 -35.46 2.84 -22.16
N THR A 219 -34.53 3.09 -21.24
CA THR A 219 -33.99 4.44 -20.99
C THR A 219 -33.35 5.03 -22.25
N TYR A 220 -32.57 4.24 -23.00
CA TYR A 220 -31.93 4.70 -24.23
C TYR A 220 -32.89 4.77 -25.42
N ARG A 221 -33.92 3.91 -25.48
CA ARG A 221 -35.02 4.04 -26.46
C ARG A 221 -35.80 5.33 -26.26
N ALA A 222 -36.14 5.66 -25.01
CA ALA A 222 -36.79 6.93 -24.65
C ALA A 222 -35.93 8.15 -25.00
N ALA A 223 -34.59 8.01 -24.98
CA ALA A 223 -33.64 9.02 -25.42
C ALA A 223 -33.50 9.11 -26.97
N GLY A 224 -34.22 8.28 -27.73
CA GLY A 224 -34.29 8.34 -29.19
C GLY A 224 -33.38 7.37 -29.94
N LEU A 225 -32.71 6.43 -29.26
CA LEU A 225 -31.92 5.39 -29.95
C LEU A 225 -32.78 4.21 -30.41
N PRO A 226 -32.66 3.76 -31.68
CA PRO A 226 -33.37 2.58 -32.19
C PRO A 226 -32.68 1.27 -31.75
N VAL A 227 -32.80 0.94 -30.46
CA VAL A 227 -32.11 -0.22 -29.84
C VAL A 227 -32.87 -1.53 -30.05
N ALA A 228 -32.19 -2.54 -30.60
CA ALA A 228 -32.66 -3.92 -30.74
C ALA A 228 -31.78 -4.88 -29.92
N VAL A 229 -32.39 -5.69 -29.05
CA VAL A 229 -31.68 -6.62 -28.15
C VAL A 229 -31.90 -8.06 -28.63
N THR A 230 -30.87 -8.89 -28.59
CA THR A 230 -30.95 -10.32 -28.89
C THR A 230 -30.12 -11.11 -27.88
N THR A 231 -30.77 -12.00 -27.14
CA THR A 231 -30.13 -12.88 -26.16
C THR A 231 -30.23 -14.33 -26.62
N SER A 232 -29.13 -15.08 -26.54
CA SER A 232 -29.08 -16.49 -26.94
C SER A 232 -28.14 -17.32 -26.06
N GLY A 233 -28.51 -18.57 -25.76
CA GLY A 233 -27.78 -19.42 -24.82
C GLY A 233 -28.04 -19.06 -23.35
N GLU A 234 -27.48 -19.86 -22.45
CA GLU A 234 -27.60 -19.65 -20.99
C GLU A 234 -26.46 -18.75 -20.50
N LEU A 235 -26.80 -17.51 -20.12
CA LEU A 235 -25.82 -16.51 -19.70
C LEU A 235 -25.28 -16.80 -18.28
N PRO A 236 -24.05 -16.38 -17.95
CA PRO A 236 -23.48 -16.56 -16.62
C PRO A 236 -24.33 -15.95 -15.51
N THR A 237 -24.51 -16.69 -14.42
CA THR A 237 -25.25 -16.26 -13.22
C THR A 237 -24.35 -15.65 -12.14
N ALA A 238 -23.02 -15.78 -12.27
CA ALA A 238 -22.05 -15.22 -11.34
C ALA A 238 -22.21 -13.67 -11.26
N PRO A 239 -22.49 -13.09 -10.07
CA PRO A 239 -22.81 -11.67 -9.93
C PRO A 239 -21.71 -10.74 -10.50
N ALA A 240 -20.45 -11.07 -10.24
CA ALA A 240 -19.32 -10.27 -10.73
C ALA A 240 -19.22 -10.26 -12.26
N VAL A 241 -19.58 -11.37 -12.92
CA VAL A 241 -19.62 -11.47 -14.39
C VAL A 241 -20.81 -10.67 -14.93
N GLN A 242 -22.00 -10.79 -14.32
CA GLN A 242 -23.18 -10.03 -14.74
C GLN A 242 -22.97 -8.52 -14.71
N VAL A 243 -22.26 -8.00 -13.71
CA VAL A 243 -21.89 -6.58 -13.63
C VAL A 243 -21.03 -6.16 -14.82
N VAL A 244 -20.05 -6.98 -15.23
CA VAL A 244 -19.19 -6.67 -16.39
C VAL A 244 -19.98 -6.69 -17.69
N LEU A 245 -20.90 -7.65 -17.86
CA LEU A 245 -21.79 -7.73 -19.02
C LEU A 245 -22.70 -6.50 -19.10
N TYR A 246 -23.37 -6.16 -17.99
CA TYR A 246 -24.24 -4.99 -17.88
C TYR A 246 -23.49 -3.68 -18.19
N ARG A 247 -22.31 -3.48 -17.57
CA ARG A 247 -21.48 -2.29 -17.79
C ARG A 247 -21.01 -2.17 -19.24
N THR A 248 -20.73 -3.28 -19.91
CA THR A 248 -20.36 -3.28 -21.32
C THR A 248 -21.52 -2.81 -22.20
N VAL A 249 -22.74 -3.27 -21.92
CA VAL A 249 -23.92 -2.77 -22.64
C VAL A 249 -24.15 -1.29 -22.37
N GLN A 250 -24.06 -0.87 -21.10
CA GLN A 250 -24.24 0.53 -20.70
C GLN A 250 -23.25 1.46 -21.41
N GLU A 251 -21.96 1.14 -21.40
CA GLU A 251 -20.92 1.94 -22.07
C GLU A 251 -21.15 1.95 -23.60
N GLY A 252 -21.51 0.82 -24.18
CA GLY A 252 -21.85 0.72 -25.60
C GLY A 252 -23.02 1.62 -26.01
N LEU A 253 -24.11 1.61 -25.25
CA LEU A 253 -25.28 2.46 -25.50
C LEU A 253 -24.98 3.94 -25.27
N THR A 254 -24.17 4.26 -24.25
CA THR A 254 -23.70 5.64 -24.00
C THR A 254 -22.87 6.16 -25.18
N ASN A 255 -21.97 5.33 -25.70
CA ASN A 255 -21.14 5.67 -26.86
C ASN A 255 -21.98 5.85 -28.12
N ALA A 256 -22.96 4.98 -28.36
CA ALA A 256 -23.90 5.14 -29.46
C ALA A 256 -24.68 6.46 -29.34
N LEU A 257 -25.22 6.79 -28.16
CA LEU A 257 -25.95 8.05 -27.93
C LEU A 257 -25.07 9.28 -28.19
N ARG A 258 -23.81 9.22 -27.80
CA ARG A 258 -22.88 10.36 -27.86
C ARG A 258 -22.27 10.55 -29.25
N TYR A 259 -21.96 9.47 -29.95
CA TYR A 259 -21.10 9.51 -31.14
C TYR A 259 -21.78 9.06 -32.44
N ALA A 260 -22.82 8.22 -32.37
CA ALA A 260 -23.50 7.75 -33.57
C ALA A 260 -24.45 8.84 -34.09
N ARG A 261 -24.14 9.43 -35.26
CA ARG A 261 -25.06 10.38 -35.90
C ARG A 261 -26.09 9.63 -36.75
N GLN A 262 -27.37 9.92 -36.50
CA GLN A 262 -28.52 9.35 -37.23
C GLN A 262 -28.41 7.81 -37.37
N PRO A 263 -28.23 7.05 -36.27
CA PRO A 263 -28.26 5.60 -36.35
C PRO A 263 -29.66 5.15 -36.77
N GLU A 264 -29.75 4.26 -37.75
CA GLU A 264 -30.98 3.57 -38.13
C GLU A 264 -31.21 2.35 -37.21
N ARG A 265 -30.13 1.79 -36.66
CA ARG A 265 -30.18 0.67 -35.73
C ARG A 265 -28.98 0.65 -34.77
N VAL A 266 -29.28 0.37 -33.50
CA VAL A 266 -28.29 -0.04 -32.49
C VAL A 266 -28.59 -1.46 -32.06
N SER A 267 -27.69 -2.40 -32.30
CA SER A 267 -27.84 -3.82 -31.92
C SER A 267 -27.11 -4.11 -30.61
N VAL A 268 -27.78 -4.76 -29.66
CA VAL A 268 -27.20 -5.32 -28.45
C VAL A 268 -27.37 -6.84 -28.50
N ILE A 269 -26.27 -7.59 -28.56
CA ILE A 269 -26.28 -9.05 -28.66
C ILE A 269 -25.59 -9.63 -27.43
N LEU A 270 -26.26 -10.52 -26.71
CA LEU A 270 -25.69 -11.33 -25.64
C LEU A 270 -25.79 -12.79 -26.04
N ARG A 271 -24.66 -13.48 -26.16
CA ARG A 271 -24.62 -14.89 -26.58
C ARG A 271 -23.70 -15.71 -25.68
N ALA A 272 -24.23 -16.78 -25.09
CA ALA A 272 -23.43 -17.85 -24.54
C ALA A 272 -23.34 -19.00 -25.55
N VAL A 273 -22.11 -19.42 -25.89
CA VAL A 273 -21.82 -20.56 -26.75
C VAL A 273 -21.29 -21.69 -25.88
N GLY A 274 -22.03 -22.79 -25.79
CA GLY A 274 -21.55 -24.02 -25.16
C GLY A 274 -20.45 -24.66 -26.00
N GLY A 275 -19.39 -25.15 -25.35
CA GLY A 275 -18.37 -25.93 -26.03
C GLY A 275 -18.97 -27.22 -26.57
N ASP A 276 -18.89 -27.42 -27.87
CA ASP A 276 -19.39 -28.65 -28.50
C ASP A 276 -18.59 -29.85 -28.00
N THR A 277 -19.30 -30.96 -27.81
CA THR A 277 -18.94 -32.21 -27.12
C THR A 277 -17.56 -32.78 -27.50
N GLY A 278 -16.51 -32.24 -26.89
CA GLY A 278 -15.13 -32.71 -26.96
C GLY A 278 -14.35 -32.05 -25.82
N ALA A 279 -13.53 -32.83 -25.12
CA ALA A 279 -12.93 -32.51 -23.82
C ALA A 279 -12.00 -31.27 -23.75
N GLU A 280 -11.99 -30.41 -24.79
CA GLU A 280 -11.15 -29.21 -24.90
C GLU A 280 -11.91 -27.93 -25.30
N SER A 281 -13.23 -27.99 -25.55
CA SER A 281 -14.01 -26.80 -25.90
C SER A 281 -14.48 -26.04 -24.66
N VAL A 282 -13.73 -25.02 -24.24
CA VAL A 282 -14.18 -24.07 -23.21
C VAL A 282 -15.27 -23.19 -23.83
N GLY A 283 -16.47 -23.17 -23.24
CA GLY A 283 -17.55 -22.29 -23.70
C GLY A 283 -17.16 -20.81 -23.63
N GLU A 284 -17.88 -19.94 -24.33
CA GLU A 284 -17.63 -18.49 -24.32
C GLU A 284 -18.93 -17.68 -24.19
N THR A 285 -18.86 -16.55 -23.48
CA THR A 285 -19.91 -15.53 -23.43
C THR A 285 -19.46 -14.30 -24.20
N ILE A 286 -20.28 -13.86 -25.14
CA ILE A 286 -20.03 -12.72 -26.02
C ILE A 286 -21.10 -11.65 -25.78
N VAL A 287 -20.66 -10.41 -25.58
CA VAL A 287 -21.53 -9.22 -25.62
C VAL A 287 -21.06 -8.33 -26.75
N GLU A 288 -21.96 -7.96 -27.66
CA GLU A 288 -21.68 -7.02 -28.74
C GLU A 288 -22.70 -5.90 -28.75
N VAL A 289 -22.22 -4.65 -28.67
CA VAL A 289 -23.02 -3.46 -28.95
C VAL A 289 -22.50 -2.84 -30.24
N SER A 290 -23.36 -2.64 -31.23
CA SER A 290 -22.99 -2.04 -32.49
C SER A 290 -24.02 -1.06 -33.01
N ASP A 291 -23.59 -0.02 -33.70
CA ASP A 291 -24.45 0.95 -34.37
C ASP A 291 -24.10 1.07 -35.86
N ASP A 292 -25.01 1.63 -36.65
CA ASP A 292 -24.84 1.93 -38.09
C ASP A 292 -24.81 3.44 -38.39
N GLY A 293 -24.61 4.26 -37.35
CA GLY A 293 -24.55 5.70 -37.45
C GLY A 293 -23.37 6.18 -38.29
N MET A 294 -23.45 7.41 -38.78
CA MET A 294 -22.29 8.04 -39.40
C MET A 294 -21.27 8.37 -38.32
N GLY A 295 -20.09 7.74 -38.40
CA GLY A 295 -18.98 8.03 -37.51
C GLY A 295 -18.56 9.48 -37.67
N SER A 296 -18.42 10.21 -36.56
CA SER A 296 -17.70 11.47 -36.61
C SER A 296 -16.23 11.13 -36.88
N SER A 297 -15.71 11.48 -38.05
CA SER A 297 -14.26 11.42 -38.33
C SER A 297 -13.51 12.04 -37.15
N PRO A 298 -12.41 11.46 -36.64
CA PRO A 298 -11.83 11.93 -35.41
C PRO A 298 -11.17 13.28 -35.67
N ALA A 299 -11.86 14.38 -35.38
CA ALA A 299 -11.17 15.51 -34.79
C ALA A 299 -10.54 14.95 -33.52
N VAL A 300 -9.20 14.81 -33.52
CA VAL A 300 -8.32 14.35 -32.42
C VAL A 300 -9.12 14.16 -31.12
N SER A 301 -9.47 12.91 -30.83
CA SER A 301 -10.48 12.58 -29.82
C SER A 301 -10.03 13.04 -28.43
N VAL A 302 -10.54 14.19 -27.99
CA VAL A 302 -10.65 14.56 -26.56
C VAL A 302 -11.88 13.85 -26.00
N GLY A 303 -11.92 12.53 -26.16
CA GLY A 303 -12.83 11.62 -25.51
C GLY A 303 -11.94 10.58 -24.87
N THR A 304 -11.65 10.74 -23.57
CA THR A 304 -10.73 9.86 -22.87
C THR A 304 -11.14 8.40 -23.07
N GLU A 305 -10.29 7.59 -23.72
CA GLU A 305 -10.43 6.13 -23.87
C GLU A 305 -10.53 5.38 -22.52
N ARG A 306 -10.57 6.10 -21.39
CA ARG A 306 -10.64 5.64 -20.01
C ARG A 306 -11.82 4.70 -19.74
N GLY A 307 -13.00 4.92 -20.37
CA GLY A 307 -14.15 4.00 -20.26
C GLY A 307 -13.85 2.61 -20.82
N LEU A 308 -13.26 2.57 -22.02
CA LEU A 308 -12.83 1.34 -22.68
C LEU A 308 -11.63 0.68 -21.97
N VAL A 309 -10.70 1.46 -21.42
CA VAL A 309 -9.58 0.94 -20.61
C VAL A 309 -10.08 0.23 -19.35
N GLY A 310 -11.02 0.85 -18.62
CA GLY A 310 -11.59 0.24 -17.41
C GLY A 310 -12.42 -1.01 -17.68
N LEU A 311 -13.09 -1.10 -18.84
CA LEU A 311 -13.76 -2.33 -19.27
C LEU A 311 -12.77 -3.42 -19.70
N ARG A 312 -11.67 -3.07 -20.41
CA ARG A 312 -10.61 -4.03 -20.77
C ARG A 312 -9.95 -4.65 -19.54
N GLN A 313 -9.63 -3.84 -18.53
CA GLN A 313 -9.05 -4.33 -17.28
C GLN A 313 -9.99 -5.29 -16.56
N ARG A 314 -11.29 -4.96 -16.48
CA ARG A 314 -12.30 -5.84 -15.87
C ARG A 314 -12.53 -7.12 -16.65
N ALA A 315 -12.54 -7.06 -17.98
CA ALA A 315 -12.61 -8.26 -18.82
C ALA A 315 -11.41 -9.19 -18.57
N ALA A 316 -10.20 -8.61 -18.45
CA ALA A 316 -8.99 -9.37 -18.19
C ALA A 316 -8.98 -10.10 -16.82
N LEU A 317 -9.66 -9.55 -15.80
CA LEU A 317 -9.82 -10.24 -14.50
C LEU A 317 -10.54 -11.58 -14.62
N PHE A 318 -11.40 -11.73 -15.63
CA PHE A 318 -12.11 -12.98 -15.93
C PHE A 318 -11.49 -13.74 -17.11
N GLY A 319 -10.24 -13.43 -17.48
CA GLY A 319 -9.56 -14.07 -18.62
C GLY A 319 -10.18 -13.73 -19.99
N GLY A 320 -10.98 -12.67 -20.05
CA GLY A 320 -11.65 -12.21 -21.26
C GLY A 320 -10.93 -11.08 -22.00
N SER A 321 -11.53 -10.62 -23.09
CA SER A 321 -11.02 -9.55 -23.94
C SER A 321 -12.13 -8.59 -24.37
N LEU A 322 -11.77 -7.33 -24.63
CA LEU A 322 -12.68 -6.30 -25.12
C LEU A 322 -12.08 -5.59 -26.35
N GLU A 323 -12.80 -5.66 -27.45
CA GLU A 323 -12.49 -5.00 -28.73
C GLU A 323 -13.44 -3.82 -28.94
N ALA A 324 -12.90 -2.69 -29.40
CA ALA A 324 -13.70 -1.52 -29.76
C ALA A 324 -13.13 -0.91 -31.04
N GLY A 325 -13.97 -0.66 -32.03
CA GLY A 325 -13.50 -0.11 -33.31
C GLY A 325 -14.60 0.17 -34.33
N PRO A 326 -14.25 0.86 -35.43
CA PRO A 326 -15.17 1.11 -36.54
C PRO A 326 -15.52 -0.20 -37.24
N ARG A 327 -16.69 -0.25 -37.90
CA ARG A 327 -17.09 -1.42 -38.69
C ARG A 327 -16.63 -1.29 -40.15
N PRO A 328 -15.57 -2.00 -40.58
CA PRO A 328 -15.06 -1.89 -41.95
C PRO A 328 -16.08 -2.36 -43.00
N GLU A 329 -16.94 -3.30 -42.61
CA GLU A 329 -18.04 -3.85 -43.42
C GLU A 329 -19.03 -2.78 -43.90
N LEU A 330 -19.15 -1.66 -43.18
CA LEU A 330 -20.10 -0.57 -43.44
C LEU A 330 -19.43 0.64 -44.10
N GLY A 331 -18.26 0.47 -44.72
CA GLY A 331 -17.61 1.51 -45.52
C GLY A 331 -17.22 2.77 -44.75
N GLY A 332 -16.85 2.62 -43.46
CA GLY A 332 -16.48 3.73 -42.58
C GLY A 332 -17.62 4.29 -41.73
N ARG A 333 -18.82 3.69 -41.79
CA ARG A 333 -19.94 3.95 -40.88
C ARG A 333 -19.98 2.90 -39.76
N GLY A 334 -20.61 3.25 -38.65
CA GLY A 334 -20.87 2.36 -37.53
C GLY A 334 -19.64 2.03 -36.66
N TRP A 335 -19.92 1.76 -35.39
CA TRP A 335 -18.94 1.35 -34.39
C TRP A 335 -19.36 0.02 -33.76
N ARG A 336 -18.39 -0.73 -33.24
CA ARG A 336 -18.61 -1.98 -32.52
C ARG A 336 -17.82 -1.99 -31.22
N LEU A 337 -18.48 -2.37 -30.14
CA LEU A 337 -17.90 -2.74 -28.85
C LEU A 337 -18.21 -4.21 -28.61
N ARG A 338 -17.17 -5.05 -28.49
CA ARG A 338 -17.31 -6.50 -28.34
C ARG A 338 -16.51 -7.01 -27.14
N LEU A 339 -17.19 -7.60 -26.17
CA LEU A 339 -16.63 -8.32 -25.04
C LEU A 339 -16.70 -9.82 -25.30
N ARG A 340 -15.62 -10.55 -24.98
CA ARG A 340 -15.57 -12.01 -24.90
C ARG A 340 -15.09 -12.43 -23.53
N LEU A 341 -15.83 -13.30 -22.84
CA LEU A 341 -15.43 -13.92 -21.58
C LEU A 341 -15.44 -15.45 -21.73
N PRO A 342 -14.42 -16.18 -21.25
CA PRO A 342 -14.48 -17.64 -21.17
C PRO A 342 -15.57 -18.09 -20.19
N ALA A 343 -16.20 -19.24 -20.45
CA ALA A 343 -17.28 -19.78 -19.61
C ALA A 343 -16.77 -20.44 -18.32
N ALA A 344 -15.47 -20.71 -18.20
CA ALA A 344 -14.90 -21.31 -17.00
C ALA A 344 -14.81 -20.29 -15.86
N ASP A 345 -15.42 -20.63 -14.73
CA ASP A 345 -15.14 -20.00 -13.45
C ASP A 345 -13.63 -20.17 -13.15
N PRO A 346 -12.87 -19.10 -12.89
CA PRO A 346 -11.46 -19.23 -12.51
C PRO A 346 -11.23 -20.09 -11.26
N ALA A 347 -12.28 -20.43 -10.49
CA ALA A 347 -12.21 -21.37 -9.38
C ALA A 347 -11.85 -22.83 -9.78
N ASP A 348 -12.05 -23.24 -11.04
CA ASP A 348 -11.82 -24.63 -11.49
C ASP A 348 -10.40 -24.89 -12.03
N ARG A 349 -9.50 -23.90 -11.97
CA ARG A 349 -8.07 -24.05 -12.35
C ARG A 349 -7.14 -24.32 -11.17
N VAL A 350 -7.66 -24.77 -10.03
CA VAL A 350 -6.80 -25.29 -8.95
C VAL A 350 -6.48 -26.74 -9.27
N GLU A 351 -5.36 -26.93 -9.98
CA GLU A 351 -4.72 -28.23 -10.15
C GLU A 351 -4.48 -28.85 -8.77
N PRO A 352 -4.96 -30.09 -8.48
CA PRO A 352 -4.69 -30.72 -7.20
C PRO A 352 -3.17 -30.93 -7.07
N ALA A 353 -2.58 -30.38 -6.01
CA ALA A 353 -1.18 -30.57 -5.68
C ALA A 353 -0.83 -32.07 -5.69
N PRO A 354 0.35 -32.46 -6.22
CA PRO A 354 0.74 -33.86 -6.23
C PRO A 354 0.83 -34.37 -4.79
N THR A 355 0.03 -35.39 -4.48
CA THR A 355 0.07 -36.10 -3.20
C THR A 355 1.44 -36.75 -3.06
N ASP A 356 2.15 -36.37 -2.01
CA ASP A 356 3.47 -36.89 -1.63
C ASP A 356 3.29 -38.34 -1.13
N GLU A 357 3.33 -39.31 -2.05
CA GLU A 357 3.22 -40.74 -1.73
C GLU A 357 4.31 -41.55 -2.45
N THR A 358 5.58 -41.21 -2.29
CA THR A 358 6.69 -42.13 -2.66
C THR A 358 8.01 -41.84 -1.91
N ILE A 359 8.05 -41.93 -0.57
CA ILE A 359 9.31 -42.19 0.14
C ILE A 359 9.05 -43.06 1.39
N GLN A 360 8.75 -44.34 1.21
CA GLN A 360 8.91 -45.35 2.28
C GLN A 360 9.26 -46.75 1.75
N GLU A 361 10.12 -46.85 0.73
CA GLU A 361 10.90 -48.06 0.49
C GLU A 361 12.30 -47.65 0.02
N THR A 362 13.24 -47.56 0.96
CA THR A 362 14.67 -47.94 0.86
C THR A 362 15.43 -47.31 2.03
N MET A 363 15.51 -48.03 3.17
CA MET A 363 16.71 -48.27 3.99
C MET A 363 16.35 -49.03 5.25
#